data_AF-A0A2G2QSB7-F1
#
_entry.id   AF-A0A2G2QSB7-F1
#
_cell.length_a   1.000
_cell.length_b   1.000
_cell.length_c   1.000
_cell.angle_alpha   90.00
_cell.angle_beta   90.00
_cell.angle_gamma   90.00
#
_symmetry.space_group_name_H-M   'P 1'
#
loop_
_entity.id
_entity.type
_entity.pdbx_description
1 polymer ?
#
loop_
_entity_poly.entity_id
_entity_poly.type
_entity_poly.pdbx_seq_one_letter_code
_entity_poly.pdbx_strand_id
1 'polypeptide(L)'
;MSCVKTEGVQTDKNPQGLDINTPEIMQPRSFVNAPKELRNGGRVKSNDVVPTGIYLPNNNIQTPNMTSPEYVQLSTAAALTLGLMPGSMYNCSCTRCLNILLTYPEGCRANCAYCGLARHREADRDYADRNFIRVDWPSVPMDQVSEIVAKQIKEDGETPFHRMCISMITHPKSDKDTFTVLKNWTDHVSPDDVAISILSNPTTMVRDDLVRLRDMGTDIFTVAIDAATPEIFDRTRGKGVQSPHTFKKYWDTMIMAKDIYGDQKFGAHIIVGMGETEYEMLDLVQKLVDMGGHSHLLQKDLLSPVYAGN
;
A
#
# COMPACT_ATOMS: atom_id res chain seq x y z
N MET A 1 17.52 7.43 -18.80
CA MET A 1 17.94 7.80 -17.43
C MET A 1 18.50 6.56 -16.78
N SER A 2 19.82 6.53 -16.57
CA SER A 2 20.51 5.41 -15.93
C SER A 2 20.40 5.57 -14.41
N CYS A 3 20.02 4.51 -13.68
CA CYS A 3 20.02 4.47 -12.22
C CYS A 3 21.40 4.09 -11.65
N VAL A 4 22.47 4.17 -12.44
CA VAL A 4 23.83 3.93 -11.94
C VAL A 4 24.27 5.15 -11.15
N LYS A 5 24.41 4.97 -9.84
CA LYS A 5 25.02 5.97 -8.95
C LYS A 5 26.50 6.06 -9.34
N THR A 6 26.90 7.17 -9.94
CA THR A 6 28.29 7.40 -10.32
C THR A 6 29.13 7.54 -9.05
N GLU A 7 30.07 6.62 -8.83
CA GLU A 7 31.00 6.72 -7.70
C GLU A 7 31.78 8.04 -7.75
N GLY A 8 31.82 8.76 -6.63
CA GLY A 8 32.50 10.07 -6.51
C GLY A 8 31.60 11.30 -6.63
N VAL A 9 30.30 11.16 -6.88
CA VAL A 9 29.35 12.27 -6.80
C VAL A 9 28.91 12.46 -5.34
N GLN A 10 29.35 13.56 -4.74
CA GLN A 10 28.88 14.02 -3.43
C GLN A 10 27.35 14.18 -3.51
N THR A 11 26.60 13.69 -2.51
CA THR A 11 25.15 13.91 -2.47
C THR A 11 24.88 15.40 -2.58
N ASP A 12 24.12 15.83 -3.58
CA ASP A 12 23.77 17.23 -3.75
C ASP A 12 23.19 17.72 -2.42
N LYS A 13 23.87 18.66 -1.79
CA LYS A 13 23.34 19.39 -0.64
C LYS A 13 21.99 19.96 -1.05
N ASN A 14 21.05 20.01 -0.12
CA ASN A 14 19.77 20.65 -0.40
C ASN A 14 20.00 22.14 -0.82
N PRO A 15 18.99 22.86 -1.33
CA PRO A 15 19.14 24.26 -1.75
C PRO A 15 19.70 25.21 -0.66
N GLN A 16 19.66 24.81 0.61
CA GLN A 16 20.23 25.51 1.77
C GLN A 16 21.62 25.02 2.19
N GLY A 17 22.26 24.10 1.44
CA GLY A 17 23.59 23.60 1.76
C GLY A 17 23.63 22.55 2.88
N LEU A 18 22.48 22.01 3.28
CA LEU A 18 22.36 21.01 4.35
C LEU A 18 22.26 19.60 3.78
N ASP A 19 22.76 18.64 4.55
CA ASP A 19 22.71 17.20 4.24
C ASP A 19 21.38 16.56 4.70
N ILE A 20 20.40 17.37 5.11
CA ILE A 20 19.07 16.94 5.56
C ILE A 20 17.99 17.71 4.81
N ASN A 21 16.94 17.02 4.38
CA ASN A 21 15.74 17.66 3.87
C ASN A 21 14.88 18.13 5.04
N THR A 22 14.91 19.42 5.37
CA THR A 22 14.21 19.91 6.56
C THR A 22 12.68 19.94 6.37
N PRO A 23 11.91 19.86 7.47
CA PRO A 23 10.47 20.11 7.48
C PRO A 23 10.01 21.29 6.62
N GLU A 24 10.73 22.40 6.64
CA GLU A 24 10.37 23.64 5.94
C GLU A 24 10.42 23.48 4.42
N ILE A 25 11.31 22.62 3.92
CA ILE A 25 11.49 22.32 2.49
C ILE A 25 10.51 21.22 2.06
N MET A 26 10.30 20.25 2.95
CA MET A 26 9.53 19.02 2.71
C MET A 26 8.05 19.19 3.06
N GLN A 27 7.42 20.18 2.42
CA GLN A 27 5.99 20.41 2.59
C GLN A 27 5.17 19.58 1.59
N PRO A 28 4.00 19.05 2.00
CA PRO A 28 3.03 18.49 1.08
C PRO A 28 2.68 19.48 -0.01
N ARG A 29 2.46 18.99 -1.23
CA ARG A 29 1.93 19.82 -2.31
C ARG A 29 0.52 20.28 -1.95
N SER A 30 0.23 21.55 -2.19
CA SER A 30 -1.14 22.05 -2.19
C SER A 30 -1.95 21.29 -3.24
N PHE A 31 -3.19 20.97 -2.91
CA PHE A 31 -4.09 20.29 -3.83
C PHE A 31 -5.39 21.08 -4.02
N VAL A 32 -5.98 20.90 -5.19
CA VAL A 32 -7.28 21.46 -5.55
C VAL A 32 -8.31 20.36 -5.42
N ASN A 33 -9.49 20.69 -4.91
CA ASN A 33 -10.58 19.72 -4.84
C ASN A 33 -11.04 19.35 -6.25
N ALA A 34 -11.24 18.06 -6.50
CA ALA A 34 -11.81 17.59 -7.75
C ALA A 34 -13.20 18.23 -8.00
N PRO A 35 -13.59 18.43 -9.27
CA PRO A 35 -14.97 18.76 -9.64
C PRO A 35 -15.97 17.77 -9.04
N LYS A 36 -17.17 18.23 -8.67
CA LYS A 36 -18.13 17.45 -7.86
C LYS A 36 -18.51 16.12 -8.52
N GLU A 37 -18.64 16.14 -9.84
CA GLU A 37 -18.99 15.03 -10.72
C GLU A 37 -17.87 13.99 -10.87
N LEU A 38 -16.61 14.35 -10.58
CA LEU A 38 -15.46 13.45 -10.63
C LEU A 38 -15.12 12.84 -9.26
N ARG A 39 -15.65 13.41 -8.17
CA ARG A 39 -15.38 12.94 -6.80
C ARG A 39 -15.90 11.53 -6.56
N ASN A 40 -15.20 10.80 -5.70
CA ASN A 40 -15.57 9.46 -5.24
C ASN A 40 -15.86 8.52 -6.42
N GLY A 41 -15.01 8.51 -7.44
CA GLY A 41 -15.17 7.60 -8.58
C GLY A 41 -16.36 7.92 -9.48
N GLY A 42 -16.78 9.19 -9.54
CA GLY A 42 -17.99 9.60 -10.25
C GLY A 42 -18.03 9.12 -11.71
N ARG A 43 -16.91 9.18 -12.44
CA ARG A 43 -16.80 8.64 -13.81
C ARG A 43 -17.07 7.14 -13.88
N VAL A 44 -16.40 6.35 -13.06
CA VAL A 44 -16.53 4.89 -13.10
C VAL A 44 -17.95 4.47 -12.74
N LYS A 45 -18.54 5.08 -11.70
CA LYS A 45 -19.89 4.76 -11.25
C LYS A 45 -21.00 5.23 -12.19
N SER A 46 -20.82 6.35 -12.90
CA SER A 46 -21.82 6.82 -13.85
C SER A 46 -21.86 5.97 -15.12
N ASN A 47 -20.70 5.46 -15.54
CA ASN A 47 -20.59 4.66 -16.75
C ASN A 47 -20.89 3.18 -16.51
N ASP A 48 -20.58 2.70 -15.30
CA ASP A 48 -20.93 1.36 -14.80
C ASP A 48 -20.59 0.23 -15.78
N VAL A 49 -19.42 0.33 -16.42
CA VAL A 49 -18.95 -0.69 -17.35
C VAL A 49 -18.68 -1.96 -16.58
N VAL A 50 -19.36 -3.05 -16.98
CA VAL A 50 -19.21 -4.36 -16.38
C VAL A 50 -17.78 -4.88 -16.62
N PRO A 51 -17.05 -5.30 -15.58
CA PRO A 51 -15.74 -5.92 -15.73
C PRO A 51 -15.81 -7.24 -16.51
N THR A 52 -14.91 -7.45 -17.47
CA THR A 52 -14.80 -8.70 -18.24
C THR A 52 -13.43 -9.34 -18.01
N GLY A 53 -13.27 -10.03 -16.88
CA GLY A 53 -12.01 -10.68 -16.52
C GLY A 53 -10.94 -9.68 -16.07
N ILE A 54 -9.69 -9.89 -16.48
CA ILE A 54 -8.53 -9.07 -16.07
C ILE A 54 -8.56 -7.70 -16.75
N TYR A 55 -8.29 -6.65 -15.98
CA TYR A 55 -8.07 -5.31 -16.49
C TYR A 55 -6.63 -4.85 -16.28
N LEU A 56 -5.98 -4.44 -17.38
CA LEU A 56 -4.68 -3.79 -17.35
C LEU A 56 -4.88 -2.27 -17.44
N PRO A 57 -4.27 -1.46 -16.55
CA PRO A 57 -4.38 0.00 -16.58
C PRO A 57 -4.09 0.57 -17.97
N ASN A 58 -5.02 1.34 -18.53
CA ASN A 58 -4.92 1.80 -19.91
C ASN A 58 -5.73 3.08 -20.14
N ASN A 59 -5.02 4.14 -20.57
CA ASN A 59 -5.60 5.47 -20.79
C ASN A 59 -6.58 5.57 -21.97
N ASN A 60 -6.72 4.52 -22.78
CA ASN A 60 -7.53 4.53 -23.99
C ASN A 60 -8.87 3.79 -23.83
N ILE A 61 -9.11 3.17 -22.68
CA ILE A 61 -10.35 2.44 -22.41
C ILE A 61 -10.96 2.93 -21.10
N GLN A 62 -12.28 2.89 -21.03
CA GLN A 62 -13.01 3.25 -19.83
C GLN A 62 -12.73 2.23 -18.72
N THR A 63 -12.31 2.70 -17.54
CA THR A 63 -12.13 1.85 -16.36
C THR A 63 -13.45 1.17 -15.99
N PRO A 64 -13.51 -0.19 -15.94
CA PRO A 64 -14.68 -0.91 -15.46
C PRO A 64 -14.95 -0.73 -13.96
N ASN A 65 -16.18 -0.99 -13.54
CA ASN A 65 -16.60 -0.93 -12.13
C ASN A 65 -16.12 -2.17 -11.35
N MET A 66 -14.80 -2.26 -11.14
CA MET A 66 -14.16 -3.31 -10.36
C MET A 66 -14.08 -2.88 -8.90
N THR A 67 -14.66 -3.68 -8.02
CA THR A 67 -14.67 -3.45 -6.58
C THR A 67 -14.23 -4.71 -5.86
N SER A 68 -13.53 -4.54 -4.74
CA SER A 68 -13.39 -5.60 -3.75
C SER A 68 -14.75 -5.90 -3.10
N PRO A 69 -14.98 -7.17 -2.69
CA PRO A 69 -14.03 -8.28 -2.69
C PRO A 69 -13.89 -9.05 -4.02
N GLU A 70 -14.77 -8.84 -5.00
CA GLU A 70 -14.77 -9.62 -6.25
C GLU A 70 -13.51 -9.38 -7.07
N TYR A 71 -13.00 -8.15 -7.05
CA TYR A 71 -11.79 -7.73 -7.72
C TYR A 71 -10.75 -7.17 -6.75
N VAL A 72 -9.49 -7.42 -7.06
CA VAL A 72 -8.33 -6.89 -6.35
C VAL A 72 -7.28 -6.40 -7.32
N GLN A 73 -6.45 -5.44 -6.90
CA GLN A 73 -5.28 -5.03 -7.68
C GLN A 73 -4.06 -5.84 -7.27
N LEU A 74 -3.24 -6.24 -8.24
CA LEU A 74 -1.99 -6.95 -8.00
C LEU A 74 -0.78 -6.07 -8.31
N SER A 75 0.30 -6.22 -7.55
CA SER A 75 1.58 -5.63 -7.98
C SER A 75 2.01 -6.21 -9.33
N THR A 76 2.63 -5.41 -10.21
CA THR A 76 3.11 -5.85 -11.53
C THR A 76 3.91 -7.15 -11.45
N ALA A 77 4.85 -7.23 -10.50
CA ALA A 77 5.71 -8.41 -10.34
C ALA A 77 4.92 -9.68 -10.00
N ALA A 78 3.86 -9.57 -9.19
CA ALA A 78 2.99 -10.70 -8.86
C ALA A 78 2.13 -11.10 -10.07
N ALA A 79 1.58 -10.13 -10.80
CA ALA A 79 0.81 -10.39 -12.01
C ALA A 79 1.65 -11.06 -13.10
N LEU A 80 2.91 -10.63 -13.29
CA LEU A 80 3.87 -11.29 -14.18
C LEU A 80 4.19 -12.73 -13.71
N THR A 81 4.41 -12.92 -12.41
CA THR A 81 4.72 -14.24 -11.82
C THR A 81 3.57 -15.24 -12.00
N LEU A 82 2.33 -14.77 -11.94
CA LEU A 82 1.12 -15.57 -12.16
C LEU A 82 0.78 -15.75 -13.66
N GLY A 83 1.50 -15.09 -14.57
CA GLY A 83 1.19 -15.08 -16.01
C GLY A 83 -0.09 -14.30 -16.38
N LEU A 84 -0.58 -13.44 -15.48
CA LEU A 84 -1.78 -12.59 -15.67
C LEU A 84 -1.50 -11.33 -16.48
N MET A 85 -0.23 -10.93 -16.55
CA MET A 85 0.25 -9.79 -17.32
C MET A 85 1.40 -10.25 -18.22
N PRO A 86 1.49 -9.79 -19.48
CA PRO A 86 2.64 -10.07 -20.33
C PRO A 86 3.87 -9.30 -19.86
N GLY A 87 5.04 -9.93 -19.94
CA GLY A 87 6.32 -9.29 -19.64
C GLY A 87 7.31 -10.25 -18.98
N SER A 88 8.48 -9.74 -18.62
CA SER A 88 9.50 -10.48 -17.87
C SER A 88 10.21 -9.55 -16.89
N MET A 89 10.75 -10.12 -15.81
CA MET A 89 11.58 -9.39 -14.86
C MET A 89 13.05 -9.55 -15.25
N TYR A 90 13.80 -8.45 -15.26
CA TYR A 90 15.23 -8.48 -15.55
C TYR A 90 15.99 -9.07 -14.34
N ASN A 91 16.89 -10.03 -14.59
CA ASN A 91 17.69 -10.73 -13.58
C ASN A 91 16.90 -11.42 -12.45
N CYS A 92 15.60 -11.69 -12.64
CA CYS A 92 14.79 -12.43 -11.68
C CYS A 92 13.68 -13.20 -12.42
N SER A 93 13.33 -14.39 -11.94
CA SER A 93 12.26 -15.21 -12.54
C SER A 93 10.89 -14.98 -11.89
N CYS A 94 10.83 -14.55 -10.63
CA CYS A 94 9.58 -14.39 -9.89
C CYS A 94 9.69 -13.38 -8.73
N THR A 95 8.55 -12.93 -8.19
CA THR A 95 8.50 -12.29 -6.86
C THR A 95 8.12 -13.31 -5.80
N ARG A 96 8.63 -13.14 -4.58
CA ARG A 96 8.30 -14.00 -3.43
C ARG A 96 7.11 -13.50 -2.61
N CYS A 97 6.59 -12.32 -2.92
CA CYS A 97 5.43 -11.75 -2.23
C CYS A 97 4.31 -11.44 -3.23
N LEU A 98 3.16 -12.07 -3.03
CA LEU A 98 1.92 -11.75 -3.72
C LEU A 98 1.27 -10.55 -3.02
N ASN A 99 1.53 -9.35 -3.53
CA ASN A 99 0.90 -8.13 -3.02
C ASN A 99 -0.44 -7.90 -3.70
N ILE A 100 -1.50 -7.96 -2.89
CA ILE A 100 -2.88 -7.69 -3.25
C ILE A 100 -3.28 -6.35 -2.63
N LEU A 101 -3.98 -5.51 -3.38
CA LEU A 101 -4.48 -4.22 -2.93
C LEU A 101 -5.99 -4.17 -3.15
N LEU A 102 -6.73 -3.80 -2.09
CA LEU A 102 -8.17 -3.58 -2.22
C LEU A 102 -8.45 -2.42 -3.17
N THR A 103 -9.45 -2.60 -4.02
CA THR A 103 -9.79 -1.63 -5.07
C THR A 103 -11.26 -1.24 -5.00
N TYR A 104 -11.51 0.06 -5.17
CA TYR A 104 -12.84 0.64 -5.16
C TYR A 104 -12.89 1.78 -6.19
N PRO A 105 -13.98 1.95 -6.94
CA PRO A 105 -14.17 3.12 -7.80
C PRO A 105 -13.99 4.44 -7.04
N GLU A 106 -14.48 4.52 -5.80
CA GLU A 106 -14.32 5.67 -4.91
C GLU A 106 -12.87 6.00 -4.59
N GLY A 107 -12.01 5.00 -4.61
CA GLY A 107 -10.64 5.07 -4.15
C GLY A 107 -10.48 5.29 -2.65
N CYS A 108 -9.25 5.63 -2.26
CA CYS A 108 -8.88 5.86 -0.86
C CYS A 108 -9.46 7.18 -0.36
N ARG A 109 -10.04 7.20 0.85
CA ARG A 109 -10.55 8.42 1.49
C ARG A 109 -9.46 9.30 2.09
N ALA A 110 -8.23 8.80 2.19
CA ALA A 110 -7.10 9.51 2.74
C ALA A 110 -6.32 10.30 1.67
N ASN A 111 -5.50 11.23 2.13
CA ASN A 111 -4.79 12.21 1.32
C ASN A 111 -3.27 12.23 1.59
N CYS A 112 -2.69 11.08 1.95
CA CYS A 112 -1.26 11.01 2.26
C CYS A 112 -0.42 11.67 1.14
N ALA A 113 0.40 12.66 1.51
CA ALA A 113 1.08 13.58 0.60
C ALA A 113 1.92 12.87 -0.46
N TYR A 114 2.43 11.71 -0.09
CA TYR A 114 3.33 10.90 -0.89
C TYR A 114 2.61 9.84 -1.72
N CYS A 115 1.35 9.52 -1.45
CA CYS A 115 0.67 8.36 -2.03
C CYS A 115 0.11 8.65 -3.44
N GLY A 116 0.36 7.75 -4.39
CA GLY A 116 -0.23 7.82 -5.73
C GLY A 116 -1.75 7.56 -5.74
N LEU A 117 -2.27 6.97 -4.67
CA LEU A 117 -3.69 6.68 -4.46
C LEU A 117 -4.43 7.76 -3.64
N ALA A 118 -3.76 8.86 -3.31
CA ALA A 118 -4.34 9.93 -2.49
C ALA A 118 -5.62 10.50 -3.13
N ARG A 119 -6.63 10.78 -2.30
CA ARG A 119 -7.96 11.26 -2.72
C ARG A 119 -7.87 12.48 -3.64
N HIS A 120 -6.99 13.43 -3.37
CA HIS A 120 -6.87 14.64 -4.17
C HIS A 120 -6.47 14.41 -5.63
N ARG A 121 -5.94 13.23 -5.97
CA ARG A 121 -5.61 12.82 -7.35
C ARG A 121 -6.83 12.29 -8.11
N GLU A 122 -8.03 12.40 -7.53
CA GLU A 122 -9.23 11.75 -8.08
C GLU A 122 -9.74 12.31 -9.40
N ALA A 123 -9.45 13.58 -9.68
CA ALA A 123 -9.72 14.17 -10.98
C ALA A 123 -8.73 13.70 -12.06
N ASP A 124 -7.49 13.41 -11.68
CA ASP A 124 -6.39 13.15 -12.64
C ASP A 124 -6.62 11.85 -13.42
N ARG A 125 -7.00 10.78 -12.71
CA ARG A 125 -7.10 9.43 -13.28
C ARG A 125 -8.06 8.57 -12.45
N ASP A 126 -8.73 7.59 -13.05
CA ASP A 126 -9.60 6.68 -12.31
C ASP A 126 -8.79 5.78 -11.38
N TYR A 127 -9.40 5.27 -10.30
CA TYR A 127 -8.63 4.64 -9.22
C TYR A 127 -7.87 3.38 -9.68
N ALA A 128 -8.53 2.47 -10.41
CA ALA A 128 -7.91 1.25 -10.92
C ALA A 128 -6.77 1.52 -11.93
N ASP A 129 -6.75 2.72 -12.48
CA ASP A 129 -5.75 3.21 -13.40
C ASP A 129 -4.59 3.93 -12.67
N ARG A 130 -4.71 4.26 -11.38
CA ARG A 130 -3.63 4.92 -10.63
C ARG A 130 -2.57 3.93 -10.19
N ASN A 131 -1.36 4.46 -10.11
CA ASN A 131 -0.20 3.70 -9.69
C ASN A 131 0.04 3.96 -8.19
N PHE A 132 0.01 2.90 -7.36
CA PHE A 132 0.29 3.01 -5.93
C PHE A 132 1.75 3.43 -5.67
N ILE A 133 2.66 2.70 -6.31
CA ILE A 133 4.07 3.01 -6.55
C ILE A 133 4.27 3.13 -8.07
N ARG A 134 5.41 3.60 -8.59
CA ARG A 134 5.63 3.96 -10.03
C ARG A 134 5.53 2.81 -11.07
N VAL A 135 4.75 1.77 -10.80
CA VAL A 135 4.47 0.61 -11.66
C VAL A 135 2.96 0.39 -11.74
N ASP A 136 2.49 -0.32 -12.76
CA ASP A 136 1.06 -0.55 -12.98
C ASP A 136 0.51 -1.67 -12.08
N TRP A 137 -0.74 -1.53 -11.66
CA TRP A 137 -1.42 -2.50 -10.79
C TRP A 137 -2.69 -3.03 -11.48
N PRO A 138 -2.61 -4.17 -12.21
CA PRO A 138 -3.78 -4.75 -12.86
C PRO A 138 -4.84 -5.18 -11.85
N SER A 139 -6.10 -5.01 -12.25
CA SER A 139 -7.26 -5.49 -11.49
C SER A 139 -7.66 -6.87 -11.98
N VAL A 140 -7.76 -7.82 -11.06
CA VAL A 140 -7.95 -9.25 -11.34
C VAL A 140 -9.07 -9.78 -10.45
N PRO A 141 -9.93 -10.70 -10.94
CA PRO A 141 -10.87 -11.41 -10.08
C PRO A 141 -10.15 -12.15 -8.96
N MET A 142 -10.60 -11.99 -7.71
CA MET A 142 -9.92 -12.59 -6.56
C MET A 142 -9.86 -14.12 -6.65
N ASP A 143 -10.98 -14.76 -7.06
CA ASP A 143 -11.08 -16.21 -7.27
C ASP A 143 -9.99 -16.71 -8.22
N GLN A 144 -9.77 -15.99 -9.33
CA GLN A 144 -8.75 -16.36 -10.31
C GLN A 144 -7.33 -16.35 -9.70
N VAL A 145 -7.04 -15.41 -8.79
CA VAL A 145 -5.75 -15.33 -8.11
C VAL A 145 -5.53 -16.55 -7.21
N SER A 146 -6.49 -16.88 -6.36
CA SER A 146 -6.39 -18.01 -5.43
C SER A 146 -6.40 -19.36 -6.17
N GLU A 147 -7.20 -19.51 -7.23
CA GLU A 147 -7.26 -20.72 -8.05
C GLU A 147 -5.93 -21.01 -8.75
N ILE A 148 -5.27 -19.98 -9.32
CA ILE A 148 -3.96 -20.16 -9.97
C ILE A 148 -2.92 -20.64 -8.95
N VAL A 149 -2.87 -20.04 -7.77
CA VAL A 149 -1.90 -20.42 -6.74
C VAL A 149 -2.18 -21.84 -6.21
N ALA A 150 -3.46 -22.15 -5.93
CA ALA A 150 -3.85 -23.49 -5.50
C ALA A 150 -3.53 -24.56 -6.55
N LYS A 151 -3.71 -24.23 -7.84
CA LYS A 151 -3.33 -25.11 -8.94
C LYS A 151 -1.81 -25.35 -8.98
N GLN A 152 -0.99 -24.30 -8.85
CA GLN A 152 0.47 -24.43 -8.78
C GLN A 152 0.90 -25.35 -7.63
N ILE A 153 0.38 -25.13 -6.42
CA ILE A 153 0.69 -25.98 -5.26
C ILE A 153 0.29 -27.44 -5.53
N LYS A 154 -0.88 -27.67 -6.14
CA LYS A 154 -1.36 -29.02 -6.45
C LYS A 154 -0.54 -29.73 -7.53
N GLU A 155 -0.12 -29.02 -8.57
CA GLU A 155 0.58 -29.60 -9.74
C GLU A 155 2.09 -29.68 -9.54
N ASP A 156 2.68 -28.63 -8.97
CA ASP A 156 4.14 -28.48 -8.82
C ASP A 156 4.62 -28.80 -7.40
N GLY A 157 3.71 -28.91 -6.42
CA GLY A 157 4.02 -29.12 -5.01
C GLY A 157 4.43 -27.86 -4.25
N GLU A 158 4.60 -26.73 -4.95
CA GLU A 158 4.98 -25.44 -4.38
C GLU A 158 4.44 -24.27 -5.21
N THR A 159 4.58 -23.05 -4.69
CA THR A 159 4.33 -21.81 -5.42
C THR A 159 5.54 -20.89 -5.26
N PRO A 160 5.84 -20.00 -6.24
CA PRO A 160 6.92 -19.02 -6.08
C PRO A 160 6.71 -18.08 -4.89
N PHE A 161 5.48 -17.90 -4.40
CA PHE A 161 5.16 -16.99 -3.31
C PHE A 161 5.43 -17.61 -1.94
N HIS A 162 6.26 -16.94 -1.14
CA HIS A 162 6.44 -17.28 0.28
C HIS A 162 5.44 -16.56 1.18
N ARG A 163 4.81 -15.50 0.65
CA ARG A 163 3.86 -14.67 1.38
C ARG A 163 2.84 -14.04 0.46
N MET A 164 1.60 -13.96 0.92
CA MET A 164 0.57 -13.09 0.35
C MET A 164 0.30 -11.94 1.31
N CYS A 165 0.31 -10.71 0.80
CA CYS A 165 0.00 -9.51 1.57
C CYS A 165 -1.29 -8.86 1.06
N ILE A 166 -2.29 -8.73 1.93
CA ILE A 166 -3.50 -7.94 1.64
C ILE A 166 -3.27 -6.52 2.14
N SER A 167 -3.19 -5.58 1.20
CA SER A 167 -3.05 -4.15 1.46
C SER A 167 -4.40 -3.46 1.41
N MET A 168 -4.74 -2.82 2.52
CA MET A 168 -5.99 -2.10 2.67
C MET A 168 -5.80 -0.62 2.33
N ILE A 169 -6.85 -0.02 1.77
CA ILE A 169 -6.99 1.43 1.71
C ILE A 169 -8.05 1.90 2.69
N THR A 170 -8.08 3.21 2.94
CA THR A 170 -9.08 3.80 3.82
C THR A 170 -10.43 3.90 3.11
N HIS A 171 -11.28 2.90 3.36
CA HIS A 171 -12.61 2.79 2.77
C HIS A 171 -13.59 2.13 3.76
N PRO A 172 -14.89 2.51 3.82
CA PRO A 172 -15.82 1.95 4.81
C PRO A 172 -16.06 0.44 4.68
N LYS A 173 -15.84 -0.11 3.48
CA LYS A 173 -15.98 -1.54 3.24
C LYS A 173 -14.66 -2.32 3.43
N SER A 174 -13.54 -1.63 3.59
CA SER A 174 -12.20 -2.25 3.58
C SER A 174 -12.05 -3.40 4.58
N ASP A 175 -12.50 -3.22 5.82
CA ASP A 175 -12.40 -4.24 6.86
C ASP A 175 -13.24 -5.49 6.49
N LYS A 176 -14.50 -5.28 6.08
CA LYS A 176 -15.41 -6.37 5.67
C LYS A 176 -14.88 -7.12 4.45
N ASP A 177 -14.44 -6.40 3.43
CA ASP A 177 -13.97 -7.00 2.18
C ASP A 177 -12.63 -7.70 2.38
N THR A 178 -11.78 -7.24 3.31
CA THR A 178 -10.56 -7.96 3.70
C THR A 178 -10.90 -9.34 4.24
N PHE A 179 -11.92 -9.48 5.10
CA PHE A 179 -12.36 -10.80 5.57
C PHE A 179 -12.85 -11.68 4.42
N THR A 180 -13.60 -11.13 3.47
CA THR A 180 -14.10 -11.90 2.31
C THR A 180 -12.96 -12.34 1.40
N VAL A 181 -12.02 -11.45 1.09
CA VAL A 181 -10.81 -11.74 0.29
C VAL A 181 -9.96 -12.80 0.99
N LEU A 182 -9.75 -12.66 2.30
CA LEU A 182 -8.99 -13.63 3.09
C LEU A 182 -9.69 -15.00 3.11
N LYS A 183 -11.01 -15.03 3.30
CA LYS A 183 -11.78 -16.28 3.26
C LYS A 183 -11.63 -16.95 1.90
N ASN A 184 -11.82 -16.19 0.82
CA ASN A 184 -11.67 -16.70 -0.53
C ASN A 184 -10.28 -17.31 -0.77
N TRP A 185 -9.23 -16.65 -0.29
CA TRP A 185 -7.87 -17.21 -0.33
C TRP A 185 -7.76 -18.53 0.44
N THR A 186 -8.20 -18.56 1.70
CA THR A 186 -8.09 -19.74 2.57
C THR A 186 -9.00 -20.90 2.14
N ASP A 187 -10.03 -20.65 1.34
CA ASP A 187 -10.86 -21.69 0.74
C ASP A 187 -10.09 -22.51 -0.32
N HIS A 188 -8.97 -21.97 -0.85
CA HIS A 188 -8.19 -22.57 -1.93
C HIS A 188 -6.73 -22.89 -1.55
N VAL A 189 -6.11 -22.07 -0.69
CA VAL A 189 -4.69 -22.16 -0.34
C VAL A 189 -4.56 -22.37 1.18
N SER A 190 -3.81 -23.39 1.60
CA SER A 190 -3.58 -23.62 3.02
C SER A 190 -2.74 -22.49 3.62
N PRO A 191 -3.04 -22.01 4.84
CA PRO A 191 -2.15 -21.11 5.58
C PRO A 191 -0.73 -21.67 5.77
N ASP A 192 -0.57 -23.00 5.74
CA ASP A 192 0.73 -23.67 5.84
C ASP A 192 1.56 -23.59 4.53
N ASP A 193 0.91 -23.36 3.39
CA ASP A 193 1.58 -23.28 2.08
C ASP A 193 2.13 -21.87 1.82
N VAL A 194 1.36 -20.84 2.18
CA VAL A 194 1.72 -19.44 1.92
C VAL A 194 1.35 -18.57 3.12
N ALA A 195 2.36 -17.99 3.77
CA ALA A 195 2.16 -17.11 4.90
C ALA A 195 1.33 -15.88 4.52
N ILE A 196 0.44 -15.45 5.40
CA ILE A 196 -0.51 -14.38 5.14
C ILE A 196 -0.17 -13.14 5.96
N SER A 197 0.04 -12.00 5.30
CA SER A 197 0.24 -10.72 5.98
C SER A 197 -0.84 -9.70 5.66
N ILE A 198 -1.15 -8.84 6.62
CA ILE A 198 -2.08 -7.72 6.45
C ILE A 198 -1.28 -6.41 6.53
N LEU A 199 -1.41 -5.57 5.50
CA LEU A 199 -1.04 -4.17 5.56
C LEU A 199 -2.31 -3.36 5.85
N SER A 200 -2.49 -3.07 7.14
CA SER A 200 -3.77 -2.66 7.71
C SER A 200 -4.20 -1.24 7.35
N ASN A 201 -5.49 -0.99 7.49
CA ASN A 201 -6.07 0.36 7.61
C ASN A 201 -6.47 0.60 9.08
N PRO A 202 -5.55 1.09 9.95
CA PRO A 202 -5.85 1.31 11.36
C PRO A 202 -7.04 2.24 11.63
N THR A 203 -7.38 3.12 10.69
CA THR A 203 -8.41 4.16 10.88
C THR A 203 -9.78 3.58 11.22
N THR A 204 -10.13 2.45 10.62
CA THR A 204 -11.46 1.83 10.76
C THR A 204 -11.43 0.60 11.67
N MET A 205 -10.28 -0.08 11.73
CA MET A 205 -10.16 -1.33 12.47
C MET A 205 -10.21 -1.17 13.99
N VAL A 206 -10.84 -2.14 14.63
CA VAL A 206 -10.87 -2.33 16.09
C VAL A 206 -10.16 -3.63 16.49
N ARG A 207 -9.96 -3.83 17.80
CA ARG A 207 -9.24 -5.01 18.32
C ARG A 207 -9.85 -6.32 17.86
N ASP A 208 -11.19 -6.41 17.84
CA ASP A 208 -11.91 -7.62 17.42
C ASP A 208 -11.65 -7.97 15.95
N ASP A 209 -11.42 -6.96 15.09
CA ASP A 209 -11.05 -7.21 13.69
C ASP A 209 -9.68 -7.87 13.60
N LEU A 210 -8.71 -7.46 14.42
CA LEU A 210 -7.37 -8.05 14.47
C LEU A 210 -7.42 -9.49 14.98
N VAL A 211 -8.21 -9.75 16.04
CA VAL A 211 -8.43 -11.10 16.55
C VAL A 211 -9.03 -11.98 15.46
N ARG A 212 -10.06 -11.49 14.77
CA ARG A 212 -10.70 -12.21 13.68
C ARG A 212 -9.73 -12.50 12.54
N LEU A 213 -8.89 -11.54 12.12
CA LEU A 213 -7.88 -11.76 11.09
C LEU A 213 -6.90 -12.87 11.49
N ARG A 214 -6.41 -12.85 12.73
CA ARG A 214 -5.53 -13.91 13.24
C ARG A 214 -6.22 -15.27 13.22
N ASP A 215 -7.46 -15.34 13.72
CA ASP A 215 -8.23 -16.58 13.79
C ASP A 215 -8.60 -17.13 12.39
N MET A 216 -8.61 -16.26 11.37
CA MET A 216 -8.75 -16.63 9.96
C MET A 216 -7.43 -17.10 9.31
N GLY A 217 -6.34 -17.20 10.07
CA GLY A 217 -5.06 -17.74 9.59
C GLY A 217 -4.07 -16.70 9.09
N THR A 218 -4.20 -15.42 9.47
CA THR A 218 -3.15 -14.43 9.17
C THR A 218 -1.95 -14.61 10.10
N ASP A 219 -0.75 -14.58 9.52
CA ASP A 219 0.52 -14.72 10.24
C ASP A 219 1.07 -13.40 10.76
N ILE A 220 1.04 -12.36 9.92
CA ILE A 220 1.77 -11.11 10.19
C ILE A 220 0.83 -9.92 10.05
N PHE A 221 0.82 -9.06 11.07
CA PHE A 221 0.05 -7.82 11.04
C PHE A 221 0.96 -6.58 10.97
N THR A 222 0.84 -5.81 9.91
CA THR A 222 1.65 -4.61 9.71
C THR A 222 0.83 -3.33 9.69
N VAL A 223 1.43 -2.26 10.24
CA VAL A 223 0.85 -0.92 10.28
C VAL A 223 1.72 0.04 9.48
N ALA A 224 1.14 0.73 8.50
CA ALA A 224 1.83 1.79 7.75
C ALA A 224 1.91 3.08 8.58
N ILE A 225 2.79 3.12 9.58
CA ILE A 225 3.08 4.35 10.35
C ILE A 225 3.65 5.41 9.42
N ASP A 226 4.55 4.98 8.53
CA ASP A 226 5.24 5.74 7.49
C ASP A 226 6.12 6.89 7.99
N ALA A 227 5.76 7.62 9.04
CA ALA A 227 6.50 8.76 9.56
C ALA A 227 7.24 8.46 10.87
N ALA A 228 8.45 8.98 11.03
CA ALA A 228 9.25 8.81 12.24
C ALA A 228 8.63 9.46 13.49
N THR A 229 7.96 10.61 13.33
CA THR A 229 7.40 11.39 14.44
C THR A 229 5.92 11.72 14.23
N PRO A 230 5.16 11.97 15.32
CA PRO A 230 3.77 12.42 15.24
C PRO A 230 3.58 13.71 14.41
N GLU A 231 4.54 14.62 14.46
CA GLU A 231 4.50 15.91 13.74
C GLU A 231 4.62 15.68 12.23
N ILE A 232 5.56 14.83 11.81
CA ILE A 232 5.72 14.46 10.40
C ILE A 232 4.50 13.67 9.93
N PHE A 233 3.96 12.78 10.78
CA PHE A 233 2.74 12.05 10.49
C PHE A 233 1.58 13.01 10.24
N ASP A 234 1.33 13.99 11.11
CA ASP A 234 0.20 14.90 10.95
C ASP A 234 0.34 15.74 9.67
N ARG A 235 1.56 16.25 9.41
CA ARG A 235 1.87 17.01 8.20
C ARG A 235 1.69 16.20 6.92
N THR A 236 2.07 14.93 6.88
CA THR A 236 2.17 14.17 5.62
C THR A 236 1.08 13.13 5.41
N ARG A 237 0.47 12.64 6.48
CA ARG A 237 -0.50 11.53 6.49
C ARG A 237 -1.77 11.85 7.28
N GLY A 238 -1.70 12.72 8.29
CA GLY A 238 -2.79 13.06 9.20
C GLY A 238 -3.64 14.25 8.77
N LYS A 239 -4.04 15.07 9.73
CA LYS A 239 -5.00 16.16 9.51
C LYS A 239 -4.42 17.28 8.66
N GLY A 240 -3.10 17.49 8.69
CA GLY A 240 -2.38 18.48 7.88
C GLY A 240 -2.60 18.33 6.37
N VAL A 241 -2.95 17.13 5.90
CA VAL A 241 -3.30 16.85 4.49
C VAL A 241 -4.78 16.51 4.29
N GLN A 242 -5.64 16.81 5.26
CA GLN A 242 -7.07 16.47 5.25
C GLN A 242 -7.36 14.96 5.17
N SER A 243 -6.48 14.14 5.75
CA SER A 243 -6.73 12.71 5.96
C SER A 243 -7.43 12.46 7.29
N PRO A 244 -8.14 11.32 7.45
CA PRO A 244 -8.78 10.94 8.71
C PRO A 244 -7.81 10.34 9.75
N HIS A 245 -6.53 10.24 9.44
CA HIS A 245 -5.56 9.50 10.24
C HIS A 245 -5.07 10.29 11.46
N THR A 246 -4.74 9.56 12.53
CA THR A 246 -4.02 10.10 13.68
C THR A 246 -2.87 9.17 14.04
N PHE A 247 -1.73 9.74 14.43
CA PHE A 247 -0.56 8.95 14.84
C PHE A 247 -0.92 8.02 16.01
N LYS A 248 -1.65 8.56 17.01
CA LYS A 248 -2.10 7.78 18.17
C LYS A 248 -2.88 6.52 17.76
N LYS A 249 -3.86 6.63 16.86
CA LYS A 249 -4.64 5.46 16.43
C LYS A 249 -3.77 4.42 15.74
N TYR A 250 -2.82 4.84 14.91
CA TYR A 250 -1.88 3.93 14.25
C TYR A 250 -0.97 3.23 15.27
N TRP A 251 -0.45 3.99 16.23
CA TRP A 251 0.39 3.44 17.30
C TRP A 251 -0.39 2.48 18.19
N ASP A 252 -1.59 2.85 18.64
CA ASP A 252 -2.48 1.99 19.44
C ASP A 252 -2.77 0.67 18.69
N THR A 253 -3.04 0.73 17.38
CA THR A 253 -3.24 -0.48 16.56
C THR A 253 -2.00 -1.36 16.48
N MET A 254 -0.80 -0.77 16.46
CA MET A 254 0.43 -1.55 16.52
C MET A 254 0.63 -2.24 17.88
N ILE A 255 0.26 -1.58 18.98
CA ILE A 255 0.25 -2.22 20.31
C ILE A 255 -0.77 -3.37 20.35
N MET A 256 -1.97 -3.17 19.78
CA MET A 256 -2.96 -4.24 19.68
C MET A 256 -2.43 -5.43 18.86
N ALA A 257 -1.74 -5.17 17.76
CA ALA A 257 -1.13 -6.19 16.92
C ALA A 257 -0.07 -6.99 17.70
N LYS A 258 0.80 -6.31 18.45
CA LYS A 258 1.77 -6.97 19.36
C LYS A 258 1.07 -7.94 20.30
N ASP A 259 0.04 -7.49 21.00
CA ASP A 259 -0.67 -8.34 21.98
C ASP A 259 -1.34 -9.57 21.36
N ILE A 260 -1.82 -9.44 20.12
CA ILE A 260 -2.66 -10.46 19.46
C ILE A 260 -1.82 -11.48 18.68
N TYR A 261 -0.82 -11.00 17.94
CA TYR A 261 0.03 -11.79 17.06
C TYR A 261 1.31 -12.27 17.76
N GLY A 262 1.78 -11.54 18.76
CA GLY A 262 3.01 -11.85 19.49
C GLY A 262 4.28 -11.41 18.77
N ASP A 263 5.42 -11.71 19.41
CA ASP A 263 6.73 -11.28 18.96
C ASP A 263 7.05 -11.79 17.54
N GLN A 264 7.71 -10.95 16.76
CA GLN A 264 8.12 -11.18 15.36
C GLN A 264 6.97 -11.41 14.37
N LYS A 265 5.72 -11.22 14.81
CA LYS A 265 4.51 -11.37 13.98
C LYS A 265 3.73 -10.07 13.78
N PHE A 266 4.32 -8.94 14.16
CA PHE A 266 3.82 -7.62 13.84
C PHE A 266 4.94 -6.69 13.36
N GLY A 267 4.58 -5.60 12.71
CA GLY A 267 5.57 -4.62 12.27
C GLY A 267 5.02 -3.31 11.75
N ALA A 268 5.92 -2.42 11.36
CA ALA A 268 5.60 -1.13 10.77
C ALA A 268 6.22 -0.97 9.38
N HIS A 269 5.48 -0.34 8.48
CA HIS A 269 6.08 0.28 7.30
C HIS A 269 6.51 1.70 7.66
N ILE A 270 7.72 2.07 7.25
CA ILE A 270 8.30 3.38 7.51
C ILE A 270 8.87 3.94 6.20
N ILE A 271 8.67 5.24 5.97
CA ILE A 271 9.18 5.96 4.81
C ILE A 271 10.29 6.91 5.28
N VAL A 272 11.46 6.77 4.67
CA VAL A 272 12.60 7.67 4.89
C VAL A 272 12.56 8.82 3.88
N GLY A 273 12.94 10.01 4.32
CA GLY A 273 13.05 11.23 3.54
C GLY A 273 11.83 12.14 3.63
N MET A 274 11.07 12.14 4.74
CA MET A 274 9.87 12.98 4.92
C MET A 274 10.08 14.20 5.83
N GLY A 275 11.32 14.45 6.20
CA GLY A 275 11.72 15.58 7.05
C GLY A 275 12.21 15.17 8.43
N GLU A 276 12.34 13.86 8.67
CA GLU A 276 12.97 13.31 9.87
C GLU A 276 14.50 13.34 9.80
N THR A 277 15.12 13.36 10.96
CA THR A 277 16.54 13.09 11.16
C THR A 277 16.81 11.58 11.18
N GLU A 278 18.06 11.18 10.94
CA GLU A 278 18.49 9.78 11.13
C GLU A 278 18.24 9.30 12.56
N TYR A 279 18.43 10.18 13.55
CA TYR A 279 18.18 9.86 14.95
C TYR A 279 16.71 9.52 15.21
N GLU A 280 15.77 10.35 14.73
CA GLU A 280 14.33 10.08 14.89
C GLU A 280 13.90 8.79 14.19
N MET A 281 14.47 8.52 13.02
CA MET A 281 14.22 7.28 12.29
C MET A 281 14.73 6.06 13.07
N LEU A 282 15.98 6.10 13.55
CA LEU A 282 16.58 5.01 14.31
C LEU A 282 15.92 4.82 15.68
N ASP A 283 15.48 5.90 16.32
CA ASP A 283 14.70 5.83 17.57
C ASP A 283 13.35 5.12 17.35
N LEU A 284 12.64 5.42 16.26
CA LEU A 284 11.43 4.69 15.90
C LEU A 284 11.72 3.21 15.64
N VAL A 285 12.78 2.89 14.87
CA VAL A 285 13.18 1.51 14.60
C VAL A 285 13.55 0.78 15.88
N GLN A 286 14.31 1.41 16.78
CA GLN A 286 14.69 0.82 18.06
C GLN A 286 13.48 0.53 18.93
N LYS A 287 12.52 1.47 19.03
CA LYS A 287 11.25 1.24 19.74
C LYS A 287 10.48 0.05 19.19
N LEU A 288 10.44 -0.13 17.86
CA LEU A 288 9.80 -1.29 17.23
C LEU A 288 10.50 -2.60 17.60
N VAL A 289 11.83 -2.62 17.55
CA VAL A 289 12.64 -3.78 17.91
C VAL A 289 12.48 -4.14 19.39
N ASP A 290 12.54 -3.15 20.29
CA ASP A 290 12.35 -3.33 21.73
C ASP A 290 10.95 -3.86 22.07
N MET A 291 9.96 -3.53 21.24
CA MET A 291 8.61 -4.07 21.35
C MET A 291 8.47 -5.51 20.84
N GLY A 292 9.49 -6.07 20.18
CA GLY A 292 9.47 -7.39 19.55
C GLY A 292 8.91 -7.39 18.12
N GLY A 293 8.83 -6.24 17.46
CA GLY A 293 8.30 -6.10 16.10
C GLY A 293 9.38 -5.94 15.03
N HIS A 294 8.95 -5.96 13.76
CA HIS A 294 9.81 -5.71 12.61
C HIS A 294 9.51 -4.39 11.90
N SER A 295 10.52 -3.83 11.21
CA SER A 295 10.37 -2.67 10.34
C SER A 295 10.55 -3.05 8.86
N HIS A 296 9.64 -2.60 8.01
CA HIS A 296 9.77 -2.62 6.55
C HIS A 296 10.06 -1.20 6.05
N LEU A 297 11.23 -1.00 5.45
CA LEU A 297 11.70 0.32 5.02
C LEU A 297 11.34 0.58 3.54
N LEU A 298 10.82 1.78 3.27
CA LEU A 298 10.57 2.31 1.94
C LEU A 298 11.31 3.63 1.76
N GLN A 299 12.02 3.80 0.65
CA GLN A 299 12.70 5.07 0.33
C GLN A 299 11.83 5.97 -0.58
N LYS A 300 11.55 7.16 -0.06
CA LYS A 300 10.69 8.27 -0.48
C LYS A 300 11.20 9.42 -1.35
N ASP A 301 11.72 9.28 -2.58
CA ASP A 301 12.19 10.48 -3.34
C ASP A 301 11.07 11.39 -3.92
N LEU A 302 9.90 11.55 -3.26
CA LEU A 302 8.69 12.17 -3.84
C LEU A 302 8.23 13.49 -3.19
N LEU A 303 8.96 13.99 -2.18
CA LEU A 303 8.72 15.33 -1.65
C LEU A 303 9.65 16.29 -2.41
N SER A 304 9.03 17.14 -3.23
CA SER A 304 9.73 18.19 -3.97
C SER A 304 9.97 19.35 -2.99
N PRO A 305 11.12 20.04 -3.05
CA PRO A 305 11.24 21.37 -2.47
C PRO A 305 10.07 22.23 -2.94
N VAL A 306 9.43 22.97 -2.04
CA VAL A 306 8.51 24.05 -2.41
C VAL A 306 9.31 25.09 -3.16
N TYR A 307 9.35 25.00 -4.49
CA TYR A 307 9.76 26.11 -5.33
C TYR A 307 8.58 27.08 -5.41
N ALA A 308 8.63 28.13 -4.59
CA ALA A 308 7.78 29.30 -4.79
C ALA A 308 8.35 30.14 -5.94
N GLY A 309 7.65 30.17 -7.09
CA GLY A 309 7.88 31.09 -8.22
C GLY A 309 9.13 30.80 -9.05
N ASN A 310 9.13 30.94 -10.38
CA ASN A 310 8.32 31.79 -11.26
C ASN A 310 7.59 30.99 -12.36
#